data_AF-A0A8T6NEK2-F1
#
_entry.id   AF-A0A8T6NEK2-F1
#
_cell.length_a   1.000
_cell.length_b   1.000
_cell.length_c   1.000
_cell.angle_alpha   90.00
_cell.angle_beta   90.00
_cell.angle_gamma   90.00
#
_symmetry.space_group_name_H-M   'P 1'
#
loop_
_entity.id
_entity.type
_entity.pdbx_description
1 polymer ?
#
loop_
_entity_poly.entity_id
_entity_poly.type
_entity_poly.pdbx_seq_one_letter_code
_entity_poly.pdbx_strand_id
1 'polypeptide(L)'
;MWTDEQLLERGWTQEQIEQWKSEQTPHVEAIESVVESQFEPAQEKVESSLTGSSSLLNDKTQIVVIVLMLVIAPLSVYSSLFAEGPEGPQGDSGQAGVNGTAGSSFHLIASGEELPLCDATLQAQIFFVADVSGFQVCQANVWSTIDLTGKQGEPGVDGMNGLDGSDGNDGANGADGTNGTDGSDGSDGADGSDGQTSLIVSSAAALANCPSGGTRIDTGIDDDRDGFLAPSEIDSTLFVCNGQDGSDG
;
A
#
# COMPACT_ATOMS: atom_id res chain seq x y z
N MET A 1 -18.75 21.67 11.21
CA MET A 1 -19.83 21.41 10.24
C MET A 1 -20.12 22.73 9.54
N TRP A 2 -20.09 22.73 8.21
CA TRP A 2 -20.41 23.88 7.39
C TRP A 2 -21.93 24.04 7.29
N THR A 3 -22.43 25.27 7.20
CA THR A 3 -23.87 25.53 7.01
C THR A 3 -24.22 25.53 5.52
N ASP A 4 -25.47 25.23 5.19
CA ASP A 4 -25.95 25.19 3.80
C ASP A 4 -25.77 26.55 3.12
N GLU A 5 -25.99 27.65 3.86
CA GLU A 5 -25.75 29.01 3.36
C GLU A 5 -24.28 29.23 2.95
N GLN A 6 -23.32 28.71 3.72
CA GLN A 6 -21.88 28.84 3.43
C GLN A 6 -21.41 28.01 2.23
N LEU A 7 -22.13 26.91 1.92
CA LEU A 7 -21.84 26.04 0.78
C LEU A 7 -22.45 26.64 -0.51
N LEU A 8 -23.66 27.19 -0.42
CA LEU A 8 -24.29 27.91 -1.53
C LEU A 8 -23.48 29.16 -1.95
N GLU A 9 -22.94 29.92 -0.99
CA GLU A 9 -22.05 31.07 -1.28
C GLU A 9 -20.73 30.65 -1.96
N ARG A 10 -20.34 29.38 -1.82
CA ARG A 10 -19.17 28.80 -2.50
C ARG A 10 -19.51 28.14 -3.83
N GLY A 11 -20.73 28.34 -4.32
CA GLY A 11 -21.16 27.86 -5.64
C GLY A 11 -21.59 26.39 -5.66
N TRP A 12 -21.81 25.77 -4.50
CA TRP A 12 -22.34 24.41 -4.44
C TRP A 12 -23.82 24.40 -4.83
N THR A 13 -24.27 23.38 -5.55
CA THR A 13 -25.68 23.17 -5.83
C THR A 13 -26.37 22.48 -4.64
N GLN A 14 -27.70 22.58 -4.57
CA GLN A 14 -28.47 21.93 -3.51
C GLN A 14 -28.28 20.40 -3.50
N GLU A 15 -28.16 19.77 -4.67
CA GLU A 15 -27.91 18.33 -4.82
C GLU A 15 -26.52 17.94 -4.27
N GLN A 16 -25.50 18.76 -4.50
CA GLN A 16 -24.14 18.52 -3.98
C GLN A 16 -24.10 18.63 -2.45
N ILE A 17 -24.88 19.55 -1.86
CA ILE A 17 -24.98 19.71 -0.41
C ILE A 17 -25.67 18.50 0.23
N GLU A 18 -26.72 17.96 -0.40
CA GLU A 18 -27.44 16.77 0.08
C GLU A 18 -26.56 15.51 0.02
N GLN A 19 -25.81 15.33 -1.08
CA GLN A 19 -24.87 14.22 -1.21
C GLN A 19 -23.75 14.28 -0.17
N TRP A 20 -23.13 15.45 0.01
CA TRP A 20 -22.06 15.66 1.00
C TRP A 20 -22.52 15.42 2.45
N LYS A 21 -23.78 15.74 2.77
CA LYS A 21 -24.36 15.41 4.08
C LYS A 21 -24.60 13.93 4.27
N SER A 22 -24.98 13.21 3.21
CA SER A 22 -25.19 11.76 3.27
C SER A 22 -23.88 11.01 3.56
N GLU A 23 -22.75 11.48 3.02
CA GLU A 23 -21.42 10.92 3.23
C GLU A 23 -20.87 11.18 4.65
N GLN A 24 -21.33 12.23 5.32
CA GLN A 24 -20.94 12.55 6.71
C GLN A 24 -21.77 11.86 7.78
N THR A 25 -22.84 11.18 7.40
CA THR A 25 -23.65 10.42 8.35
C THR A 25 -23.03 9.03 8.51
N PRO A 26 -22.39 8.71 9.66
CA PRO A 26 -21.88 7.35 9.86
C PRO A 26 -23.03 6.36 9.74
N HIS A 27 -22.82 5.33 8.93
CA HIS A 27 -23.79 4.28 8.66
C HIS A 27 -24.06 3.51 9.96
N VAL A 28 -25.06 3.93 10.72
CA VAL A 28 -25.60 3.14 11.83
C VAL A 28 -26.64 2.22 11.20
N GLU A 29 -26.19 1.05 10.73
CA GLU A 29 -27.11 -0.05 10.49
C GLU A 29 -27.79 -0.41 11.82
N ALA A 30 -29.10 -0.23 11.83
CA ALA A 30 -29.97 -0.65 12.91
C ALA A 30 -29.92 -2.18 13.02
N ILE A 31 -29.22 -2.69 14.03
CA ILE A 31 -29.41 -4.07 14.49
C ILE A 31 -30.50 -4.02 15.55
N GLU A 32 -31.74 -4.25 15.13
CA GLU A 32 -32.86 -4.48 16.04
C GLU A 32 -33.24 -5.98 16.03
N SER A 33 -33.05 -6.59 17.19
CA SER A 33 -33.76 -7.77 17.71
C SER A 33 -33.53 -9.15 17.04
N VAL A 34 -32.66 -9.96 17.65
CA VAL A 34 -33.05 -11.32 18.04
C VAL A 34 -32.61 -11.55 19.49
N VAL A 35 -33.62 -11.83 20.29
CA VAL A 35 -33.65 -12.07 21.73
C VAL A 35 -33.04 -13.44 22.06
N GLU A 36 -32.20 -13.45 23.09
CA GLU A 36 -32.10 -14.47 24.15
C GLU A 36 -32.05 -15.96 23.75
N SER A 37 -30.92 -16.63 23.99
CA SER A 37 -30.83 -17.55 25.14
C SER A 37 -29.51 -18.32 25.20
N GLN A 38 -29.11 -18.61 26.44
CA GLN A 38 -28.14 -19.62 26.92
C GLN A 38 -26.71 -19.14 27.21
N PHE A 39 -26.58 -18.48 28.38
CA PHE A 39 -25.59 -18.79 29.43
C PHE A 39 -25.51 -20.33 29.67
N GLU A 40 -24.39 -20.98 29.98
CA GLU A 40 -23.40 -20.77 31.06
C GLU A 40 -22.01 -21.37 30.74
N PRO A 41 -20.95 -20.99 31.49
CA PRO A 41 -19.57 -21.45 31.31
C PRO A 41 -19.24 -22.69 32.17
N ALA A 42 -18.46 -23.63 31.63
CA ALA A 42 -17.88 -24.72 32.43
C ALA A 42 -16.46 -24.35 32.87
N GLN A 43 -16.31 -24.13 34.18
CA GLN A 43 -15.07 -23.93 34.91
C GLN A 43 -14.26 -25.22 35.03
N GLU A 44 -12.94 -25.02 35.07
CA GLU A 44 -11.88 -25.94 35.44
C GLU A 44 -12.07 -26.55 36.84
N LYS A 45 -11.79 -27.86 36.99
CA LYS A 45 -11.45 -28.43 38.30
C LYS A 45 -10.42 -29.55 38.17
N VAL A 46 -9.19 -29.20 38.52
CA VAL A 46 -8.12 -30.11 38.92
C VAL A 46 -8.49 -30.78 40.25
N GLU A 47 -8.50 -32.11 40.32
CA GLU A 47 -8.29 -32.84 41.59
C GLU A 47 -7.39 -34.06 41.36
N SER A 48 -6.16 -33.92 41.84
CA SER A 48 -5.30 -34.99 42.32
C SER A 48 -5.79 -35.40 43.72
N SER A 49 -6.05 -36.69 43.95
CA SER A 49 -5.75 -37.30 45.26
C SER A 49 -5.81 -38.82 45.23
N LEU A 50 -4.69 -39.41 45.65
CA LEU A 50 -4.54 -40.79 46.05
C LEU A 50 -5.35 -41.07 47.33
N THR A 51 -6.12 -42.15 47.36
CA THR A 51 -6.27 -42.94 48.60
C THR A 51 -6.41 -44.41 48.24
N GLY A 52 -5.45 -45.21 48.71
CA GLY A 52 -5.51 -46.65 48.66
C GLY A 52 -6.53 -47.22 49.62
N SER A 53 -7.01 -48.42 49.30
CA SER A 53 -7.57 -49.34 50.26
C SER A 53 -7.12 -50.74 49.89
N SER A 54 -6.34 -51.29 50.80
CA SER A 54 -5.81 -52.64 50.87
C SER A 54 -6.91 -53.70 50.79
N SER A 55 -6.82 -54.59 49.81
CA SER A 55 -7.56 -55.86 49.79
C SER A 55 -6.57 -57.02 49.64
N LEU A 56 -6.11 -57.50 50.79
CA LEU A 56 -6.04 -58.91 51.17
C LEU A 56 -5.77 -59.93 50.05
N LEU A 57 -4.48 -60.14 49.85
CA LEU A 57 -3.74 -61.38 49.57
C LEU A 57 -4.55 -62.70 49.57
N ASN A 58 -4.52 -63.39 48.43
CA ASN A 58 -4.83 -64.81 48.29
C ASN A 58 -3.52 -65.62 48.23
N ASP A 59 -3.47 -66.75 48.95
CA ASP A 59 -2.29 -67.55 49.35
C ASP A 59 -1.54 -68.30 48.21
N LYS A 60 -1.67 -67.87 46.96
CA LYS A 60 -0.96 -68.47 45.81
C LYS A 60 -0.30 -67.46 44.86
N THR A 61 -0.45 -66.16 45.11
CA THR A 61 0.11 -65.10 44.25
C THR A 61 1.31 -64.37 44.88
N GLN A 62 1.74 -64.74 46.08
CA GLN A 62 2.85 -64.10 46.80
C GLN A 62 4.25 -64.49 46.29
N ILE A 63 4.43 -65.69 45.70
CA ILE A 63 5.75 -66.14 45.23
C ILE A 63 6.14 -65.46 43.90
N VAL A 64 5.15 -65.18 43.04
CA VAL A 64 5.40 -64.57 41.71
C VAL A 64 5.85 -63.11 41.84
N VAL A 65 5.32 -62.34 42.81
CA VAL A 65 5.69 -60.93 42.99
C VAL A 65 7.08 -60.77 43.60
N ILE A 66 7.49 -61.68 44.50
CA ILE A 66 8.83 -61.64 45.12
C ILE A 66 9.91 -62.06 44.12
N VAL A 67 9.65 -63.06 43.28
CA VAL A 67 10.59 -63.48 42.22
C VAL A 67 10.67 -62.42 41.11
N LEU A 68 9.57 -61.74 40.79
CA LEU A 68 9.56 -60.65 39.81
C LEU A 68 10.34 -59.41 40.32
N MET A 69 10.28 -59.09 41.62
CA MET A 69 11.08 -58.00 42.19
C MET A 69 12.59 -58.32 42.31
N LEU A 70 12.97 -59.59 42.50
CA LEU A 70 14.37 -60.00 42.63
C LEU A 70 15.13 -60.04 41.29
N VAL A 71 14.43 -60.15 40.16
CA VAL A 71 15.05 -60.17 38.82
C VAL A 71 15.18 -58.75 38.22
N ILE A 72 14.37 -57.78 38.68
CA ILE A 72 14.39 -56.40 38.17
C ILE A 72 15.39 -55.50 38.94
N ALA A 73 15.78 -55.90 40.16
CA ALA A 73 16.67 -55.12 41.03
C ALA A 73 18.16 -54.95 40.59
N PRO A 74 18.78 -55.76 39.71
CA PRO A 74 20.18 -55.50 39.32
C PRO A 74 20.35 -54.47 38.19
N LEU A 75 19.27 -54.08 37.49
CA LEU A 75 19.35 -53.17 36.33
C LEU A 75 19.38 -51.68 36.70
N SER A 76 19.04 -51.32 37.94
CA SER A 76 19.06 -49.92 38.41
C SER A 76 20.41 -49.45 38.96
N VAL A 77 21.43 -50.32 39.03
CA VAL A 77 22.76 -49.95 39.57
C VAL A 77 23.78 -49.62 38.46
N TYR A 78 23.41 -49.74 37.18
CA TYR A 78 24.30 -49.43 36.05
C TYR A 78 24.24 -47.98 35.55
N SER A 79 23.36 -47.13 36.10
CA SER A 79 23.08 -45.79 35.56
C SER A 79 24.00 -44.67 36.08
N SER A 80 24.95 -44.93 37.00
CA SER A 80 25.61 -43.85 37.76
C SER A 80 27.07 -43.54 37.39
N LEU A 81 27.60 -43.95 36.22
CA LEU A 81 28.99 -43.64 35.85
C LEU A 81 29.19 -42.72 34.63
N PHE A 82 28.13 -42.28 33.96
CA PHE A 82 28.21 -41.31 32.85
C PHE A 82 27.00 -40.36 32.84
N ALA A 83 26.57 -39.87 34.01
CA ALA A 83 25.64 -38.75 34.02
C ALA A 83 26.40 -37.51 33.53
N GLU A 84 26.20 -37.14 32.26
CA GLU A 84 26.42 -35.78 31.80
C GLU A 84 25.80 -34.86 32.87
N GLY A 85 26.57 -33.89 33.38
CA GLY A 85 26.05 -32.96 34.39
C GLY A 85 24.74 -32.34 33.88
N PRO A 86 23.82 -31.91 34.77
CA PRO A 86 22.63 -31.21 34.33
C PRO A 86 23.05 -30.10 33.38
N GLU A 87 22.52 -30.13 32.16
CA GLU A 87 22.74 -29.08 31.17
C GLU A 87 22.47 -27.74 31.87
N GLY A 88 23.42 -26.81 31.74
CA GLY A 88 23.28 -25.49 32.36
C GLY A 88 21.97 -24.82 31.93
N PRO A 89 21.43 -23.87 32.70
CA PRO A 89 20.28 -23.11 32.25
C PRO A 89 20.57 -22.56 30.85
N GLN A 90 19.62 -22.74 29.93
CA GLN A 90 19.68 -22.15 28.61
C GLN A 90 20.04 -20.66 28.76
N GLY A 91 21.05 -20.21 28.02
CA GLY A 91 21.44 -18.80 28.04
C GLY A 91 20.25 -17.91 27.69
N ASP A 92 20.16 -16.73 28.31
CA ASP A 92 19.11 -15.76 28.02
C ASP A 92 19.01 -15.56 26.50
N SER A 93 17.79 -15.58 25.96
CA SER A 93 17.56 -15.29 24.55
C SER A 93 18.31 -14.02 24.17
N GLY A 94 19.08 -14.08 23.07
CA GLY A 94 19.75 -12.90 22.54
C GLY A 94 18.75 -11.76 22.39
N GLN A 95 19.18 -10.51 22.63
CA GLN A 95 18.33 -9.37 22.33
C GLN A 95 17.90 -9.45 20.88
N ALA A 96 16.58 -9.43 20.64
CA ALA A 96 16.05 -9.31 19.30
C ALA A 96 16.77 -8.16 18.59
N GLY A 97 17.22 -8.40 17.34
CA GLY A 97 17.71 -7.34 16.50
C GLY A 97 16.67 -6.22 16.43
N VAL A 98 17.12 -4.96 16.36
CA VAL A 98 16.17 -3.87 16.13
C VAL A 98 15.43 -4.16 14.82
N ASN A 99 14.10 -4.03 14.84
CA ASN A 99 13.32 -4.05 13.60
C ASN A 99 13.98 -3.06 12.63
N GLY A 100 14.30 -3.51 11.42
CA GLY A 100 14.77 -2.62 10.37
C GLY A 100 13.75 -1.49 10.20
N THR A 101 14.24 -0.27 9.96
CA THR A 101 13.36 0.87 9.65
C THR A 101 12.45 0.46 8.50
N ALA A 102 11.13 0.61 8.65
CA ALA A 102 10.21 0.35 7.56
C ALA A 102 10.66 1.17 6.35
N GLY A 103 11.20 0.51 5.34
CA GLY A 103 11.72 1.16 4.15
C GLY A 103 10.55 1.68 3.33
N SER A 104 10.06 2.87 3.66
CA SER A 104 9.40 3.65 2.62
C SER A 104 10.48 3.96 1.58
N SER A 105 10.35 3.39 0.39
CA SER A 105 11.14 3.75 -0.80
C SER A 105 10.92 5.21 -1.23
N PHE A 106 10.03 5.92 -0.53
CA PHE A 106 9.75 7.33 -0.70
C PHE A 106 10.48 8.13 0.39
N HIS A 107 11.52 8.86 -0.02
CA HIS A 107 12.30 9.71 0.85
C HIS A 107 11.78 11.15 0.80
N LEU A 108 11.20 11.60 1.92
CA LEU A 108 10.67 12.95 2.11
C LEU A 108 11.61 13.73 3.04
N ILE A 109 12.08 14.89 2.59
CA ILE A 109 12.88 15.79 3.42
C ILE A 109 12.33 17.21 3.34
N ALA A 110 12.51 17.98 4.42
CA ALA A 110 11.92 19.31 4.51
C ALA A 110 12.68 20.34 3.65
N SER A 111 14.00 20.19 3.57
CA SER A 111 14.87 21.12 2.83
C SER A 111 16.01 20.44 2.10
N GLY A 112 16.57 21.12 1.10
CA GLY A 112 17.73 20.63 0.36
C GLY A 112 19.00 20.46 1.22
N GLU A 113 19.06 21.12 2.37
CA GLU A 113 20.17 21.00 3.33
C GLU A 113 20.16 19.68 4.11
N GLU A 114 19.02 19.01 4.18
CA GLU A 114 18.85 17.70 4.82
C GLU A 114 19.23 16.54 3.89
N LEU A 115 19.61 16.83 2.64
CA LEU A 115 20.05 15.79 1.72
C LEU A 115 21.33 15.12 2.24
N PRO A 116 21.32 13.78 2.43
CA PRO A 116 22.53 13.06 2.77
C PRO A 116 23.57 13.19 1.65
N LEU A 117 24.82 12.88 1.97
CA LEU A 117 25.89 12.83 0.96
C LEU A 117 25.50 11.82 -0.14
N CYS A 118 25.39 12.30 -1.38
CA CYS A 118 25.15 11.42 -2.53
C CYS A 118 26.39 10.55 -2.75
N ASP A 119 26.27 9.27 -2.43
CA ASP A 119 27.32 8.26 -2.53
C ASP A 119 26.83 7.01 -3.29
N ALA A 120 27.68 5.98 -3.35
CA ALA A 120 27.36 4.73 -4.04
C ALA A 120 26.16 3.97 -3.45
N THR A 121 25.78 4.24 -2.20
CA THR A 121 24.63 3.62 -1.54
C THR A 121 23.32 4.30 -1.94
N LEU A 122 23.37 5.60 -2.21
CA LEU A 122 22.21 6.40 -2.65
C LEU A 122 22.09 6.56 -4.16
N GLN A 123 23.01 5.96 -4.93
CA GLN A 123 23.00 6.01 -6.40
C GLN A 123 21.62 5.60 -6.95
N ALA A 124 21.06 6.46 -7.80
CA ALA A 124 19.74 6.35 -8.43
C ALA A 124 18.53 6.44 -7.48
N GLN A 125 18.71 6.83 -6.22
CA GLN A 125 17.58 7.11 -5.32
C GLN A 125 17.00 8.51 -5.57
N ILE A 126 15.67 8.62 -5.41
CA ILE A 126 14.91 9.85 -5.58
C ILE A 126 14.38 10.33 -4.23
N PHE A 127 14.54 11.62 -3.96
CA PHE A 127 14.05 12.31 -2.78
C PHE A 127 13.08 13.41 -3.20
N PHE A 128 11.98 13.55 -2.48
CA PHE A 128 11.14 14.75 -2.58
C PHE A 128 11.61 15.77 -1.54
N VAL A 129 11.88 16.99 -2.00
CA VAL A 129 12.37 18.09 -1.17
C VAL A 129 11.30 19.17 -1.08
N ALA A 130 10.74 19.34 0.12
CA ALA A 130 9.52 20.13 0.32
C ALA A 130 9.73 21.64 0.07
N ASP A 131 10.87 22.21 0.46
CA ASP A 131 11.17 23.64 0.31
C ASP A 131 11.12 24.14 -1.15
N VAL A 132 11.58 23.32 -2.09
CA VAL A 132 11.58 23.57 -3.53
C VAL A 132 10.44 22.85 -4.26
N SER A 133 9.60 22.10 -3.53
CA SER A 133 8.50 21.30 -4.08
C SER A 133 8.93 20.47 -5.29
N GLY A 134 10.11 19.83 -5.19
CA GLY A 134 10.77 19.20 -6.33
C GLY A 134 11.45 17.89 -5.99
N PHE A 135 11.70 17.08 -7.03
CA PHE A 135 12.39 15.80 -6.90
C PHE A 135 13.90 15.96 -7.15
N GLN A 136 14.72 15.36 -6.30
CA GLN A 136 16.17 15.26 -6.49
C GLN A 136 16.59 13.80 -6.60
N VAL A 137 17.48 13.52 -7.56
CA VAL A 137 18.04 12.19 -7.81
C VAL A 137 19.55 12.21 -7.64
N CYS A 138 20.08 11.22 -6.91
CA CYS A 138 21.51 11.06 -6.71
C CYS A 138 22.10 10.29 -7.90
N GLN A 139 22.96 10.95 -8.68
CA GLN A 139 23.65 10.34 -9.81
C GLN A 139 25.11 10.79 -9.85
N ALA A 140 26.02 9.83 -9.96
CA ALA A 140 27.45 10.10 -10.08
C ALA A 140 28.00 10.95 -8.91
N ASN A 141 27.52 10.67 -7.69
CA ASN A 141 27.84 11.40 -6.46
C ASN A 141 27.39 12.88 -6.47
N VAL A 142 26.41 13.23 -7.29
CA VAL A 142 25.82 14.57 -7.37
C VAL A 142 24.30 14.48 -7.27
N TRP A 143 23.71 15.36 -6.48
CA TRP A 143 22.27 15.57 -6.47
C TRP A 143 21.86 16.43 -7.68
N SER A 144 20.86 15.96 -8.42
CA SER A 144 20.32 16.68 -9.58
C SER A 144 18.80 16.78 -9.47
N THR A 145 18.24 17.94 -9.81
CA THR A 145 16.80 18.10 -9.89
C THR A 145 16.27 17.38 -11.13
N ILE A 146 15.18 16.63 -10.95
CA ILE A 146 14.45 16.01 -12.05
C ILE A 146 13.05 16.60 -12.13
N ASP A 147 12.66 16.99 -13.33
CA ASP A 147 11.29 17.39 -13.65
C ASP A 147 10.52 16.14 -14.08
N LEU A 148 9.54 15.76 -13.26
CA LEU A 148 8.63 14.65 -13.54
C LEU A 148 7.31 15.13 -14.14
N THR A 149 7.16 16.43 -14.37
CA THR A 149 5.99 16.96 -15.09
C THR A 149 6.09 16.58 -16.57
N GLY A 150 4.96 16.14 -17.13
CA GLY A 150 4.87 15.88 -18.56
C GLY A 150 5.11 17.16 -19.36
N LYS A 151 5.61 17.04 -20.58
CA LYS A 151 5.70 18.19 -21.49
C LYS A 151 4.31 18.79 -21.67
N GLN A 152 4.24 20.12 -21.66
CA GLN A 152 3.05 20.83 -22.11
C GLN A 152 2.68 20.34 -23.51
N GLY A 153 1.38 20.14 -23.77
CA GLY A 153 0.89 19.77 -25.10
C GLY A 153 1.33 20.78 -26.16
N GLU A 154 1.51 20.30 -27.40
CA GLU A 154 1.82 21.19 -28.52
C GLU A 154 0.70 22.23 -28.71
N PRO A 155 1.03 23.48 -29.06
CA PRO A 155 0.04 24.47 -29.42
C PRO A 155 -0.93 23.95 -30.48
N GLY A 156 -2.20 24.37 -30.40
CA GLY A 156 -3.17 24.13 -31.46
C GLY A 156 -2.66 24.64 -32.81
N VAL A 157 -3.09 24.00 -33.91
CA VAL A 157 -2.77 24.48 -35.26
C VAL A 157 -3.50 25.80 -35.54
N ASP A 158 -2.83 26.72 -36.23
CA ASP A 158 -3.47 27.97 -36.67
C ASP A 158 -4.73 27.68 -37.50
N GLY A 159 -5.75 28.53 -37.31
CA GLY A 159 -6.97 28.46 -38.11
C GLY A 159 -6.71 28.70 -39.61
N MET A 160 -7.61 28.20 -40.46
CA MET A 160 -7.53 28.48 -41.90
C MET A 160 -7.87 29.96 -42.18
N ASN A 161 -7.17 30.57 -43.13
CA ASN A 161 -7.50 31.92 -43.61
C ASN A 161 -8.97 31.99 -44.09
N GLY A 162 -9.60 33.15 -43.88
CA GLY A 162 -10.92 33.45 -44.43
C GLY A 162 -10.94 33.40 -45.97
N LEU A 163 -12.12 33.23 -46.55
CA LEU A 163 -12.32 33.32 -48.00
C LEU A 163 -12.19 34.79 -48.46
N ASP A 164 -11.55 35.01 -49.61
CA ASP A 164 -11.52 36.33 -50.25
C ASP A 164 -12.94 36.83 -50.52
N GLY A 165 -13.16 38.14 -50.37
CA GLY A 165 -14.42 38.79 -50.70
C GLY A 165 -14.75 38.65 -52.20
N SER A 166 -16.04 38.62 -52.53
CA SER A 166 -16.47 38.64 -53.93
C SER A 166 -16.16 40.00 -54.58
N ASP A 167 -15.65 40.00 -55.81
CA ASP A 167 -15.49 41.21 -56.61
C ASP A 167 -16.80 42.01 -56.71
N GLY A 168 -16.70 43.34 -56.69
CA GLY A 168 -17.84 44.22 -56.95
C GLY A 168 -18.31 44.10 -58.40
N ASN A 169 -19.61 44.31 -58.65
CA ASN A 169 -20.14 44.35 -60.02
C ASN A 169 -19.50 45.48 -60.83
N ASP A 170 -19.15 45.22 -62.09
CA ASP A 170 -18.66 46.22 -63.04
C ASP A 170 -19.63 47.41 -63.13
N GLY A 171 -19.11 48.63 -62.92
CA GLY A 171 -19.89 49.86 -63.08
C GLY A 171 -20.12 50.21 -64.55
N ALA A 172 -21.30 50.74 -64.88
CA ALA A 172 -21.52 51.39 -66.18
C ALA A 172 -20.65 52.65 -66.29
N ASN A 173 -19.89 52.81 -67.40
CA ASN A 173 -18.92 53.89 -67.66
C ASN A 173 -19.18 55.21 -66.91
N GLY A 174 -18.48 55.39 -65.78
CA GLY A 174 -18.51 56.54 -64.86
C GLY A 174 -17.60 56.22 -63.66
N ALA A 175 -17.00 57.26 -63.05
CA ALA A 175 -16.05 57.30 -61.91
C ALA A 175 -15.61 55.97 -61.28
N ASP A 176 -14.28 55.76 -61.18
CA ASP A 176 -13.60 54.60 -60.58
C ASP A 176 -14.36 54.05 -59.35
N GLY A 177 -14.68 52.75 -59.39
CA GLY A 177 -15.39 52.07 -58.31
C GLY A 177 -14.61 52.12 -56.98
N THR A 178 -15.33 52.13 -55.87
CA THR A 178 -14.72 52.05 -54.53
C THR A 178 -14.07 50.69 -54.33
N ASN A 179 -12.90 50.65 -53.66
CA ASN A 179 -12.25 49.39 -53.28
C ASN A 179 -13.22 48.45 -52.56
N GLY A 180 -13.10 47.14 -52.81
CA GLY A 180 -13.82 46.11 -52.07
C GLY A 180 -13.51 46.18 -50.57
N THR A 181 -14.42 45.66 -49.75
CA THR A 181 -14.18 45.52 -48.31
C THR A 181 -13.20 44.40 -48.04
N ASP A 182 -12.34 44.57 -47.02
CA ASP A 182 -11.46 43.50 -46.55
C ASP A 182 -12.27 42.25 -46.16
N GLY A 183 -11.67 41.08 -46.36
CA GLY A 183 -12.25 39.80 -45.92
C GLY A 183 -12.37 39.72 -44.40
N SER A 184 -13.25 38.85 -43.90
CA SER A 184 -13.34 38.58 -42.47
C SER A 184 -12.11 37.83 -41.96
N ASP A 185 -11.70 38.10 -40.72
CA ASP A 185 -10.67 37.34 -40.02
C ASP A 185 -11.00 35.83 -40.00
N GLY A 186 -9.96 34.99 -40.02
CA GLY A 186 -10.11 33.55 -39.85
C GLY A 186 -10.62 33.18 -38.45
N SER A 187 -11.19 31.99 -38.30
CA SER A 187 -11.56 31.48 -36.98
C SER A 187 -10.30 31.10 -36.19
N ASP A 188 -10.36 31.22 -34.85
CA ASP A 188 -9.31 30.70 -33.97
C ASP A 188 -9.07 29.19 -34.22
N GLY A 189 -7.82 28.77 -33.98
CA GLY A 189 -7.45 27.36 -34.01
C GLY A 189 -8.18 26.57 -32.92
N ALA A 190 -8.29 25.25 -33.09
CA ALA A 190 -8.80 24.39 -32.04
C ALA A 190 -7.76 24.23 -30.91
N ASP A 191 -8.23 24.13 -29.68
CA ASP A 191 -7.38 23.81 -28.54
C ASP A 191 -6.67 22.45 -28.74
N GLY A 192 -5.46 22.32 -28.19
CA GLY A 192 -4.74 21.05 -28.13
C GLY A 192 -5.46 20.03 -27.25
N SER A 193 -5.16 18.74 -27.46
CA SER A 193 -5.70 17.68 -26.60
C SER A 193 -5.07 17.72 -25.21
N ASP A 194 -5.87 17.46 -24.17
CA ASP A 194 -5.38 17.25 -22.81
C ASP A 194 -4.41 16.06 -22.73
N GLY A 195 -3.42 16.17 -21.84
CA GLY A 195 -2.51 15.09 -21.48
C GLY A 195 -3.23 13.91 -20.82
N GLN A 196 -2.61 12.74 -20.85
CA GLN A 196 -3.12 11.54 -20.16
C GLN A 196 -2.56 11.46 -18.73
N THR A 197 -3.30 10.83 -17.83
CA THR A 197 -2.92 10.70 -16.41
C THR A 197 -2.08 9.44 -16.22
N SER A 198 -0.98 9.49 -15.47
CA SER A 198 -0.29 8.29 -14.99
C SER A 198 -0.78 7.91 -13.59
N LEU A 199 -1.07 6.63 -13.39
CA LEU A 199 -1.56 6.08 -12.13
C LEU A 199 -0.58 5.08 -11.53
N ILE A 200 -0.54 5.04 -10.20
CA ILE A 200 0.21 4.06 -9.41
C ILE A 200 -0.77 3.41 -8.44
N VAL A 201 -0.90 2.09 -8.52
CA VAL A 201 -1.75 1.30 -7.64
C VAL A 201 -0.91 0.35 -6.82
N SER A 202 -1.13 0.35 -5.50
CA SER A 202 -0.50 -0.60 -4.58
C SER A 202 -1.54 -1.61 -4.07
N SER A 203 -1.17 -2.88 -4.07
CA SER A 203 -2.01 -3.99 -3.60
C SER A 203 -1.16 -5.04 -2.89
N ALA A 204 -1.78 -5.96 -2.15
CA ALA A 204 -1.03 -7.05 -1.52
C ALA A 204 -0.41 -7.97 -2.60
N ALA A 205 0.88 -8.26 -2.47
CA ALA A 205 1.54 -9.21 -3.36
C ALA A 205 1.01 -10.63 -3.09
N ALA A 206 0.74 -11.38 -4.17
CA ALA A 206 0.40 -12.79 -4.05
C ALA A 206 1.56 -13.57 -3.41
N LEU A 207 1.24 -14.56 -2.57
CA LEU A 207 2.24 -15.42 -1.91
C LEU A 207 3.14 -16.18 -2.91
N ALA A 208 2.68 -16.37 -4.14
CA ALA A 208 3.48 -16.94 -5.23
C ALA A 208 4.67 -16.06 -5.63
N ASN A 209 4.53 -14.72 -5.53
CA ASN A 209 5.59 -13.76 -5.85
C ASN A 209 6.37 -13.35 -4.60
N CYS A 210 5.69 -13.21 -3.46
CA CYS A 210 6.30 -12.88 -2.18
C CYS A 210 5.88 -13.89 -1.10
N PRO A 211 6.66 -14.96 -0.85
CA PRO A 211 6.28 -16.03 0.09
C PRO A 211 6.02 -15.57 1.53
N SER A 212 6.68 -14.51 1.99
CA SER A 212 6.49 -13.91 3.32
C SER A 212 5.60 -12.67 3.30
N GLY A 213 4.78 -12.55 2.25
CA GLY A 213 3.98 -11.35 1.98
C GLY A 213 4.81 -10.20 1.43
N GLY A 214 4.12 -9.16 1.01
CA GLY A 214 4.72 -7.97 0.40
C GLY A 214 3.67 -7.13 -0.32
N THR A 215 4.14 -6.15 -1.08
CA THR A 215 3.32 -5.22 -1.84
C THR A 215 3.59 -5.38 -3.33
N ARG A 216 2.53 -5.47 -4.13
CA ARG A 216 2.56 -5.34 -5.59
C ARG A 216 2.30 -3.88 -5.93
N ILE A 217 3.14 -3.30 -6.76
CA ILE A 217 3.01 -1.94 -7.29
C ILE A 217 2.80 -2.06 -8.79
N ASP A 218 1.70 -1.53 -9.29
CA ASP A 218 1.41 -1.42 -10.72
C ASP A 218 1.45 0.04 -11.14
N THR A 219 2.04 0.31 -12.30
CA THR A 219 2.13 1.64 -12.88
C THR A 219 1.66 1.60 -14.33
N GLY A 220 0.96 2.64 -14.76
CA GLY A 220 0.55 2.78 -16.15
C GLY A 220 -0.13 4.12 -16.44
N ILE A 221 -0.55 4.28 -17.69
CA ILE A 221 -1.33 5.43 -18.15
C ILE A 221 -2.81 5.05 -18.13
N ASP A 222 -3.64 5.94 -17.59
CA ASP A 222 -5.10 5.87 -17.66
C ASP A 222 -5.53 6.22 -19.10
N ASP A 223 -5.64 5.20 -19.93
CA ASP A 223 -5.87 5.31 -21.37
C ASP A 223 -7.34 5.63 -21.67
N ASP A 224 -8.26 5.17 -20.81
CA ASP A 224 -9.70 5.41 -20.95
C ASP A 224 -10.24 6.59 -20.10
N ARG A 225 -9.39 7.17 -19.25
CA ARG A 225 -9.65 8.35 -18.42
C ARG A 225 -10.74 8.12 -17.37
N ASP A 226 -10.88 6.89 -16.88
CA ASP A 226 -11.85 6.55 -15.84
C ASP A 226 -11.31 6.80 -14.41
N GLY A 227 -10.02 7.13 -14.28
CA GLY A 227 -9.35 7.41 -13.01
C GLY A 227 -8.90 6.17 -12.24
N PHE A 228 -9.03 4.98 -12.82
CA PHE A 228 -8.56 3.72 -12.28
C PHE A 228 -7.49 3.12 -13.18
N LEU A 229 -6.65 2.24 -12.62
CA LEU A 229 -5.65 1.52 -13.41
C LEU A 229 -6.17 0.12 -13.70
N ALA A 230 -6.79 -0.06 -14.85
CA ALA A 230 -7.27 -1.36 -15.30
C ALA A 230 -6.11 -2.30 -15.67
N PRO A 231 -6.29 -3.64 -15.65
CA PRO A 231 -5.22 -4.57 -16.00
C PRO A 231 -4.65 -4.41 -17.42
N SER A 232 -5.42 -3.85 -18.35
CA SER A 232 -4.97 -3.55 -19.72
C SER A 232 -4.08 -2.32 -19.82
N GLU A 233 -4.13 -1.45 -18.81
CA GLU A 233 -3.42 -0.17 -18.73
C GLU A 233 -2.12 -0.27 -17.94
N ILE A 234 -1.85 -1.43 -17.33
CA ILE A 234 -0.63 -1.65 -16.56
C ILE A 234 0.56 -1.79 -17.51
N ASP A 235 1.41 -0.77 -17.53
CA ASP A 235 2.68 -0.77 -18.26
C ASP A 235 3.78 -1.55 -17.53
N SER A 236 3.77 -1.55 -16.19
CA SER A 236 4.79 -2.21 -15.38
C SER A 236 4.28 -2.65 -14.02
N THR A 237 4.80 -3.79 -13.55
CA THR A 237 4.52 -4.35 -12.24
C THR A 237 5.82 -4.61 -11.48
N LEU A 238 5.90 -4.12 -10.25
CA LEU A 238 6.99 -4.36 -9.31
C LEU A 238 6.47 -5.06 -8.05
N PHE A 239 7.24 -6.02 -7.53
CA PHE A 239 6.96 -6.68 -6.25
C PHE A 239 7.99 -6.27 -5.20
N VAL A 240 7.53 -5.75 -4.08
CA VAL A 240 8.32 -5.43 -2.90
C VAL A 240 8.00 -6.47 -1.83
N CYS A 241 8.85 -7.50 -1.71
CA CYS A 241 8.62 -8.59 -0.76
C CYS A 241 9.19 -8.27 0.63
N ASN A 242 8.53 -8.80 1.67
CA ASN A 242 9.07 -8.75 3.03
C ASN A 242 10.34 -9.58 3.13
N GLY A 243 11.26 -9.16 4.02
CA GLY A 243 12.43 -9.94 4.39
C GLY A 243 12.04 -11.25 5.07
N GLN A 244 12.86 -12.28 4.89
CA GLN A 244 12.78 -13.49 5.70
C GLN A 244 13.47 -13.23 7.05
N ASP A 245 12.97 -13.84 8.11
CA ASP A 245 13.69 -13.88 9.38
C ASP A 245 15.03 -14.60 9.18
N GLY A 246 16.10 -14.05 9.77
CA GLY A 246 17.41 -14.71 9.78
C GLY A 246 17.37 -15.99 10.61
N SER A 247 18.18 -16.98 10.26
CA SER A 247 18.37 -18.16 11.10
C SER A 247 19.17 -17.78 12.35
N ASP A 248 18.65 -18.13 13.53
CA ASP A 248 19.39 -18.04 14.80
C ASP A 248 20.72 -18.80 14.67
N GLY A 249 21.81 -18.18 15.12
CA GLY A 249 23.19 -18.69 15.03
C GLY A 249 23.70 -19.39 16.28
#